data_AF-A0A950X9E4-F1
#
_entry.id   AF-A0A950X9E4-F1
#
_cell.length_a   1.000
_cell.length_b   1.000
_cell.length_c   1.000
_cell.angle_alpha   90.00
_cell.angle_beta   90.00
_cell.angle_gamma   90.00
#
_symmetry.space_group_name_H-M   'P 1'
#
loop_
_entity.id
_entity.type
_entity.pdbx_description
1 polymer ?
#
loop_
_entity_poly.entity_id
_entity_poly.type
_entity_poly.pdbx_seq_one_letter_code
_entity_poly.pdbx_strand_id
1 'polypeptide(L)'
;MNKINQMWNGSGLSLRAGLLFHDLYTRDGLVQVDAIFLDELRASNASLYEHLLTARANSAALTPKQHSELIIELAPYLEDFIAGLFGIEKELLELQSRHSELAPLYAVKRRFIQRKALTGYTVEKASAIDGFAIGAELEAFMQEPITERSFANHVSRWLESEPEHTKPLQLASLYAAWATLSPQGKAKHGRGVLFKVPHKLDYHHLVSVQPLITDGLVRLELSSDHWRHREGFQLTDPGTDLTGALDQAHYCIKCHNQGKDSCSTGLKE
;
A
#
# COMPACT_ATOMS: atom_id res chain seq x y z
N MET A 1 20.87 0.54 -42.10
CA MET A 1 19.60 -0.20 -42.28
C MET A 1 19.58 -1.36 -41.28
N ASN A 2 19.06 -1.10 -40.08
CA ASN A 2 19.08 -2.05 -38.97
C ASN A 2 17.89 -3.02 -39.07
N LYS A 3 18.20 -4.32 -39.02
CA LYS A 3 17.25 -5.45 -39.00
C LYS A 3 16.26 -5.45 -37.82
N ILE A 4 16.36 -4.49 -36.90
CA ILE A 4 15.43 -4.34 -35.76
C ILE A 4 14.11 -3.67 -36.20
N ASN A 5 14.12 -2.80 -37.22
CA ASN A 5 12.90 -2.15 -37.71
C ASN A 5 12.03 -3.04 -38.63
N GLN A 6 12.48 -4.25 -38.97
CA GLN A 6 11.71 -5.17 -39.81
C GLN A 6 10.89 -6.20 -39.02
N MET A 7 11.02 -6.27 -37.69
CA MET A 7 10.22 -7.16 -36.84
C MET A 7 8.95 -6.50 -36.27
N TRP A 8 8.67 -5.24 -36.62
CA TRP A 8 7.46 -4.51 -36.21
C TRP A 8 6.47 -4.31 -37.37
N ASN A 9 6.54 -5.16 -38.40
CA ASN A 9 5.55 -5.23 -39.47
C ASN A 9 4.76 -6.53 -39.33
N GLY A 10 3.76 -6.54 -38.45
CA GLY A 10 2.85 -7.68 -38.28
C GLY A 10 2.00 -7.50 -37.04
N SER A 11 0.74 -7.04 -37.24
CA SER A 11 -0.30 -6.78 -36.23
C SER A 11 0.10 -5.81 -35.11
N GLY A 12 -0.08 -4.50 -35.37
CA GLY A 12 -0.14 -3.52 -34.28
C GLY A 12 -1.22 -3.95 -33.29
N LEU A 13 -0.93 -3.83 -31.99
CA LEU A 13 -1.89 -4.13 -30.93
C LEU A 13 -3.16 -3.32 -31.20
N SER A 14 -4.26 -4.02 -31.52
CA SER A 14 -5.57 -3.40 -31.70
C SER A 14 -6.15 -3.14 -30.32
N LEU A 15 -6.61 -1.93 -30.10
CA LEU A 15 -7.34 -1.51 -28.92
C LEU A 15 -8.85 -1.64 -29.18
N ARG A 16 -9.65 -1.54 -28.13
CA ARG A 16 -11.12 -1.52 -28.25
C ARG A 16 -11.56 -0.35 -29.14
N ALA A 17 -12.75 -0.50 -29.75
CA ALA A 17 -13.36 0.48 -30.67
C ALA A 17 -12.57 0.72 -31.99
N GLY A 18 -11.71 -0.22 -32.38
CA GLY A 18 -10.99 -0.15 -33.67
C GLY A 18 -9.79 0.79 -33.67
N LEU A 19 -9.38 1.28 -32.49
CA LEU A 19 -8.17 2.07 -32.31
C LEU A 19 -6.92 1.20 -32.46
N LEU A 20 -5.84 1.80 -32.94
CA LEU A 20 -4.52 1.18 -33.04
C LEU A 20 -3.60 1.75 -31.94
N PHE A 21 -2.64 0.96 -31.49
CA PHE A 21 -1.69 1.42 -30.47
C PHE A 21 -0.95 2.72 -30.84
N HIS A 22 -0.70 2.96 -32.14
CA HIS A 22 -0.06 4.21 -32.58
C HIS A 22 -0.94 5.45 -32.37
N ASP A 23 -2.27 5.29 -32.28
CA ASP A 23 -3.21 6.40 -32.09
C ASP A 23 -2.99 7.08 -30.73
N LEU A 24 -2.51 6.33 -29.72
CA LEU A 24 -2.14 6.84 -28.40
C LEU A 24 -0.99 7.86 -28.45
N TYR A 25 -0.22 7.91 -29.53
CA TYR A 25 0.89 8.85 -29.74
C TYR A 25 0.51 10.05 -30.60
N THR A 26 -0.76 10.16 -31.01
CA THR A 26 -1.25 11.25 -31.84
C THR A 26 -2.34 12.03 -31.12
N ARG A 27 -2.43 13.34 -31.36
CA ARG A 27 -3.49 14.17 -30.80
C ARG A 27 -4.88 13.67 -31.20
N ASP A 28 -5.07 13.36 -32.48
CA ASP A 28 -6.38 12.95 -33.00
C ASP A 28 -6.83 11.61 -32.41
N GLY A 29 -5.90 10.66 -32.24
CA GLY A 29 -6.17 9.42 -31.52
C GLY A 29 -6.52 9.64 -30.05
N LEU A 30 -5.81 10.52 -29.34
CA LEU A 30 -6.14 10.85 -27.95
C LEU A 30 -7.51 11.54 -27.82
N VAL A 31 -7.91 12.37 -28.79
CA VAL A 31 -9.27 12.95 -28.82
C VAL A 31 -10.33 11.88 -29.01
N GLN A 32 -10.07 10.86 -29.84
CA GLN A 32 -10.99 9.72 -29.99
C GLN A 32 -11.08 8.88 -28.72
N VAL A 33 -9.95 8.57 -28.07
CA VAL A 33 -9.92 7.88 -26.77
C VAL A 33 -10.72 8.64 -25.72
N ASP A 34 -10.54 9.96 -25.64
CA ASP A 34 -11.29 10.81 -24.71
C ASP A 34 -12.80 10.79 -24.99
N ALA A 35 -13.21 10.85 -26.26
CA ALA A 35 -14.61 10.78 -26.64
C ALA A 35 -15.25 9.44 -26.22
N ILE A 36 -14.56 8.32 -26.42
CA ILE A 36 -15.04 6.99 -26.02
C ILE A 36 -15.17 6.92 -24.50
N PHE A 37 -14.15 7.39 -23.75
CA PHE A 37 -14.21 7.45 -22.29
C PHE A 37 -15.40 8.29 -21.80
N LEU A 38 -15.61 9.47 -22.40
CA LEU A 38 -16.70 10.36 -22.05
C LEU A 38 -18.08 9.73 -22.30
N ASP A 39 -18.25 8.98 -23.39
CA ASP A 39 -19.50 8.26 -23.67
C ASP A 39 -19.75 7.14 -22.64
N GLU A 40 -18.72 6.36 -22.28
CA GLU A 40 -18.83 5.31 -21.24
C GLU A 40 -19.10 5.90 -19.85
N LEU A 41 -18.43 7.01 -19.51
CA LEU A 41 -18.65 7.72 -18.25
C LEU A 41 -20.07 8.29 -18.19
N ARG A 42 -20.57 8.88 -19.28
CA ARG A 42 -21.95 9.39 -19.33
C ARG A 42 -22.97 8.27 -19.14
N ALA A 43 -22.75 7.12 -19.78
CA ALA A 43 -23.63 5.97 -19.65
C ALA A 43 -23.67 5.41 -18.21
N SER A 44 -22.51 5.40 -17.53
CA SER A 44 -22.40 4.88 -16.17
C SER A 44 -22.80 5.90 -15.09
N ASN A 45 -22.47 7.17 -15.29
CA ASN A 45 -22.70 8.26 -14.33
C ASN A 45 -22.77 9.63 -15.03
N ALA A 46 -23.97 10.01 -15.46
CA ALA A 46 -24.21 11.28 -16.15
C ALA A 46 -23.84 12.52 -15.31
N SER A 47 -24.04 12.49 -13.98
CA SER A 47 -23.69 13.61 -13.10
C SER A 47 -22.18 13.85 -13.06
N LEU A 48 -21.39 12.78 -12.93
CA LEU A 48 -19.93 12.87 -12.92
C LEU A 48 -19.37 13.27 -14.29
N TYR A 49 -20.00 12.81 -15.36
CA TYR A 49 -19.71 13.27 -16.72
C TYR A 49 -19.85 14.80 -16.86
N GLU A 50 -20.99 15.37 -16.44
CA GLU A 50 -21.22 16.83 -16.51
C GLU A 50 -20.24 17.60 -15.62
N HIS A 51 -19.93 17.04 -14.44
CA HIS A 51 -18.93 17.62 -13.54
C HIS A 51 -17.54 17.65 -14.19
N LEU A 52 -17.10 16.57 -14.84
CA LEU A 52 -15.83 16.51 -15.57
C LEU A 52 -15.78 17.53 -16.70
N LEU A 53 -16.84 17.67 -17.49
CA LEU A 53 -16.88 18.66 -18.57
C LEU A 53 -16.81 20.10 -18.05
N THR A 54 -17.57 20.39 -16.99
CA THR A 54 -17.56 21.71 -16.34
C THR A 54 -16.15 22.03 -15.82
N ALA A 55 -15.51 21.06 -15.17
CA ALA A 55 -14.15 21.17 -14.67
C ALA A 55 -13.12 21.40 -15.80
N ARG A 56 -13.26 20.71 -16.94
CA ARG A 56 -12.38 20.89 -18.10
C ARG A 56 -12.54 22.25 -18.76
N ALA A 57 -13.77 22.77 -18.83
CA ALA A 57 -14.06 24.08 -19.41
C ALA A 57 -13.51 25.24 -18.56
N ASN A 58 -13.47 25.08 -17.23
CA ASN A 58 -12.98 26.11 -16.32
C ASN A 58 -12.20 25.52 -15.13
N SER A 59 -11.03 24.95 -15.40
CA SER A 59 -10.21 24.28 -14.39
C SER A 59 -9.75 25.20 -13.26
N ALA A 60 -9.57 26.49 -13.54
CA ALA A 60 -9.16 27.50 -12.56
C ALA A 60 -10.24 27.79 -11.49
N ALA A 61 -11.50 27.42 -11.75
CA ALA A 61 -12.59 27.59 -10.78
C ALA A 61 -12.58 26.53 -9.66
N LEU A 62 -11.89 25.41 -9.85
CA LEU A 62 -11.79 24.36 -8.83
C LEU A 62 -10.76 24.72 -7.77
N THR A 63 -11.16 24.64 -6.51
CA THR A 63 -10.19 24.62 -5.42
C THR A 63 -9.33 23.34 -5.51
N PRO A 64 -8.10 23.33 -4.95
CA PRO A 64 -7.26 22.13 -4.94
C PRO A 64 -7.96 20.90 -4.37
N LYS A 65 -8.81 21.10 -3.36
CA LYS A 65 -9.61 20.03 -2.74
C LYS A 65 -10.62 19.46 -3.72
N GLN A 66 -11.44 20.30 -4.36
CA GLN A 66 -12.44 19.86 -5.34
C GLN A 66 -11.79 19.15 -6.53
N HIS A 67 -10.62 19.64 -6.98
CA HIS A 67 -9.85 18.98 -8.03
C HIS A 67 -9.42 17.56 -7.62
N SER A 68 -8.96 17.39 -6.38
CA SER A 68 -8.54 16.09 -5.85
C SER A 68 -9.72 15.14 -5.67
N GLU A 69 -10.86 15.63 -5.17
CA GLU A 69 -12.11 14.88 -5.02
C GLU A 69 -12.62 14.39 -6.39
N LEU A 70 -12.62 15.25 -7.41
CA LEU A 70 -13.02 14.87 -8.77
C LEU A 70 -12.14 13.75 -9.35
N ILE A 71 -10.81 13.82 -9.17
CA ILE A 71 -9.89 12.75 -9.61
C ILE A 71 -10.22 11.43 -8.90
N ILE A 72 -10.48 11.47 -7.59
CA ILE A 72 -10.81 10.28 -6.80
C ILE A 72 -12.14 9.67 -7.27
N GLU A 73 -13.15 10.50 -7.55
CA GLU A 73 -14.45 10.04 -8.05
C GLU A 73 -14.36 9.44 -9.46
N LEU A 74 -13.49 9.97 -10.32
CA LEU A 74 -13.26 9.46 -11.68
C LEU A 74 -12.43 8.18 -11.73
N ALA A 75 -11.57 7.95 -10.72
CA ALA A 75 -10.57 6.88 -10.77
C ALA A 75 -11.14 5.48 -11.06
N PRO A 76 -12.25 5.02 -10.45
CA PRO A 76 -12.80 3.70 -10.74
C PRO A 76 -13.25 3.56 -12.20
N TYR A 77 -13.92 4.57 -12.76
CA TYR A 77 -14.38 4.57 -14.16
C TYR A 77 -13.21 4.60 -15.13
N LEU A 78 -12.16 5.34 -14.81
CA LEU A 78 -10.95 5.40 -15.62
C LEU A 78 -10.18 4.07 -15.59
N GLU A 79 -10.11 3.41 -14.44
CA GLU A 79 -9.50 2.07 -14.29
C GLU A 79 -10.23 1.04 -15.17
N ASP A 80 -11.55 0.97 -15.06
CA ASP A 80 -12.38 0.06 -15.87
C ASP A 80 -12.25 0.38 -17.38
N PHE A 81 -12.26 1.66 -17.75
CA PHE A 81 -12.07 2.09 -19.13
C PHE A 81 -10.71 1.67 -19.68
N ILE A 82 -9.63 1.89 -18.93
CA ILE A 82 -8.28 1.49 -19.34
C ILE A 82 -8.21 -0.02 -19.51
N ALA A 83 -8.78 -0.79 -18.57
CA ALA A 83 -8.80 -2.24 -18.69
C ALA A 83 -9.55 -2.70 -19.95
N GLY A 84 -10.72 -2.11 -20.23
CA GLY A 84 -11.48 -2.38 -21.45
C GLY A 84 -10.79 -1.93 -22.73
N LEU A 85 -10.03 -0.83 -22.70
CA LEU A 85 -9.30 -0.31 -23.87
C LEU A 85 -8.21 -1.28 -24.31
N PHE A 86 -7.49 -1.86 -23.34
CA PHE A 86 -6.37 -2.78 -23.59
C PHE A 86 -6.75 -4.27 -23.57
N GLY A 87 -7.98 -4.62 -23.21
CA GLY A 87 -8.43 -6.01 -23.12
C GLY A 87 -7.78 -6.78 -21.96
N ILE A 88 -7.55 -6.11 -20.83
CA ILE A 88 -6.88 -6.66 -19.63
C ILE A 88 -7.80 -6.73 -18.42
N GLU A 89 -9.12 -6.79 -18.65
CA GLU A 89 -10.13 -6.81 -17.58
C GLU A 89 -9.95 -8.01 -16.65
N LYS A 90 -9.56 -9.17 -17.20
CA LYS A 90 -9.32 -10.37 -16.39
C LYS A 90 -8.13 -10.18 -15.44
N GLU A 91 -7.02 -9.67 -15.95
CA GLU A 91 -5.81 -9.41 -15.19
C GLU A 91 -6.06 -8.33 -14.12
N LEU A 92 -6.84 -7.30 -14.44
CA LEU A 92 -7.28 -6.29 -13.48
C LEU A 92 -8.12 -6.91 -12.36
N LEU A 93 -9.13 -7.72 -12.70
CA LEU A 93 -9.98 -8.40 -11.71
C LEU A 93 -9.18 -9.35 -10.81
N GLU A 94 -8.22 -10.09 -11.37
CA GLU A 94 -7.29 -10.93 -10.61
C GLU A 94 -6.44 -10.09 -9.64
N LEU A 95 -5.94 -8.93 -10.06
CA LEU A 95 -5.18 -8.01 -9.20
C LEU A 95 -6.05 -7.40 -8.08
N GLN A 96 -7.25 -6.93 -8.42
CA GLN A 96 -8.23 -6.41 -7.46
C GLN A 96 -8.60 -7.48 -6.41
N SER A 97 -8.77 -8.73 -6.83
CA SER A 97 -9.02 -9.86 -5.94
C SER A 97 -7.87 -10.06 -4.94
N ARG A 98 -6.61 -10.06 -5.41
CA ARG A 98 -5.42 -10.16 -4.55
C ARG A 98 -5.32 -9.00 -3.56
N HIS A 99 -5.71 -7.78 -3.94
CA HIS A 99 -5.77 -6.65 -3.02
C HIS A 99 -6.85 -6.85 -1.95
N SER A 100 -8.03 -7.31 -2.36
CA SER A 100 -9.18 -7.54 -1.48
C SER A 100 -8.88 -8.64 -0.44
N GLU A 101 -8.18 -9.71 -0.84
CA GLU A 101 -7.71 -10.74 0.09
C GLU A 101 -6.80 -10.20 1.20
N LEU A 102 -6.04 -9.14 0.93
CA LEU A 102 -5.13 -8.52 1.89
C LEU A 102 -5.81 -7.42 2.72
N ALA A 103 -7.03 -6.99 2.39
CA ALA A 103 -7.72 -5.91 3.10
C ALA A 103 -7.85 -6.13 4.62
N PRO A 104 -8.18 -7.34 5.12
CA PRO A 104 -8.23 -7.61 6.56
C PRO A 104 -6.90 -7.34 7.26
N LEU A 105 -5.77 -7.63 6.60
CA LEU A 105 -4.42 -7.43 7.14
C LEU A 105 -4.19 -5.98 7.56
N TYR A 106 -4.44 -5.04 6.66
CA TYR A 106 -4.20 -3.61 6.92
C TYR A 106 -5.27 -3.01 7.84
N ALA A 107 -6.52 -3.47 7.71
CA ALA A 107 -7.61 -3.06 8.61
C ALA A 107 -7.30 -3.45 10.07
N VAL A 108 -6.88 -4.69 10.31
CA VAL A 108 -6.50 -5.19 11.65
C VAL A 108 -5.24 -4.48 12.14
N LYS A 109 -4.20 -4.33 11.31
CA LYS A 109 -2.99 -3.59 11.67
C LYS A 109 -3.32 -2.20 12.22
N ARG A 110 -4.14 -1.43 11.51
CA ARG A 110 -4.46 -0.04 11.86
C ARG A 110 -5.50 0.06 12.98
N ARG A 111 -6.61 -0.66 12.89
CA ARG A 111 -7.76 -0.49 13.82
C ARG A 111 -7.59 -1.27 15.10
N PHE A 112 -6.99 -2.46 15.04
CA PHE A 112 -6.85 -3.33 16.19
C PHE A 112 -5.47 -3.22 16.81
N ILE A 113 -4.40 -3.48 16.05
CA ILE A 113 -3.05 -3.53 16.64
C ILE A 113 -2.63 -2.13 17.12
N GLN A 114 -2.49 -1.19 16.19
CA GLN A 114 -1.97 0.15 16.50
C GLN A 114 -2.84 0.95 17.49
N ARG A 115 -4.17 0.85 17.37
CA ARG A 115 -5.10 1.68 18.16
C ARG A 115 -5.64 1.02 19.42
N LYS A 116 -5.68 -0.31 19.50
CA LYS A 116 -6.23 -1.06 20.64
C LYS A 116 -5.14 -1.84 21.37
N ALA A 117 -4.45 -2.75 20.67
CA ALA A 117 -3.54 -3.70 21.31
C ALA A 117 -2.29 -3.07 21.90
N LEU A 118 -1.73 -2.06 21.24
CA LEU A 118 -0.49 -1.40 21.72
C LEU A 118 -0.75 -0.31 22.77
N THR A 119 -2.01 0.11 22.93
CA THR A 119 -2.37 1.19 23.85
C THR A 119 -2.05 0.80 25.29
N GLY A 120 -1.12 1.53 25.93
CA GLY A 120 -0.72 1.31 27.32
C GLY A 120 0.40 0.26 27.53
N TYR A 121 0.95 -0.31 26.45
CA TYR A 121 2.07 -1.25 26.51
C TYR A 121 3.41 -0.57 26.26
N THR A 122 4.38 -0.89 27.12
CA THR A 122 5.80 -0.60 26.92
C THR A 122 6.52 -1.87 26.48
N VAL A 123 7.79 -1.75 26.07
CA VAL A 123 8.62 -2.91 25.70
C VAL A 123 8.74 -3.88 26.88
N GLU A 124 8.87 -3.36 28.09
CA GLU A 124 8.99 -4.15 29.33
C GLU A 124 7.71 -4.94 29.60
N LYS A 125 6.55 -4.27 29.56
CA LYS A 125 5.24 -4.93 29.77
C LYS A 125 4.97 -5.99 28.71
N ALA A 126 5.26 -5.70 27.44
CA ALA A 126 5.08 -6.65 26.36
C ALA A 126 6.03 -7.85 26.47
N SER A 127 7.25 -7.64 26.98
CA SER A 127 8.23 -8.71 27.19
C SER A 127 7.90 -9.61 28.38
N ALA A 128 7.05 -9.16 29.31
CA ALA A 128 6.52 -9.97 30.42
C ALA A 128 5.36 -10.89 30.00
N ILE A 129 4.82 -10.74 28.79
CA ILE A 129 3.77 -11.61 28.26
C ILE A 129 4.41 -12.91 27.78
N ASP A 130 3.89 -14.06 28.22
CA ASP A 130 4.21 -15.35 27.62
C ASP A 130 3.50 -15.49 26.26
N GLY A 131 4.10 -14.89 25.24
CA GLY A 131 3.54 -14.88 23.89
C GLY A 131 3.43 -16.26 23.25
N PHE A 132 4.21 -17.24 23.69
CA PHE A 132 4.12 -18.61 23.19
C PHE A 132 2.91 -19.33 23.76
N ALA A 133 2.66 -19.23 25.07
CA ALA A 133 1.45 -19.78 25.69
C ALA A 133 0.18 -19.12 25.15
N ILE A 134 0.15 -17.79 25.06
CA ILE A 134 -0.97 -17.05 24.47
C ILE A 134 -1.17 -17.43 23.00
N GLY A 135 -0.07 -17.62 22.26
CA GLY A 135 -0.11 -18.08 20.88
C GLY A 135 -0.78 -19.45 20.74
N ALA A 136 -0.43 -20.41 21.60
CA ALA A 136 -1.05 -21.74 21.59
C ALA A 136 -2.55 -21.70 21.92
N GLU A 137 -2.96 -20.88 22.90
CA GLU A 137 -4.39 -20.68 23.19
C GLU A 137 -5.12 -20.06 21.99
N LEU A 138 -4.52 -19.06 21.32
CA LEU A 138 -5.09 -18.45 20.12
C LEU A 138 -5.23 -19.44 18.96
N GLU A 139 -4.22 -20.27 18.72
CA GLU A 139 -4.30 -21.32 17.69
C GLU A 139 -5.43 -22.31 17.98
N ALA A 140 -5.71 -22.61 19.25
CA ALA A 140 -6.87 -23.42 19.63
C ALA A 140 -8.22 -22.73 19.33
N PHE A 141 -8.33 -21.42 19.57
CA PHE A 141 -9.52 -20.65 19.18
C PHE A 141 -9.68 -20.54 17.65
N MET A 142 -8.58 -20.37 16.92
CA MET A 142 -8.56 -20.23 15.47
C MET A 142 -8.75 -21.56 14.75
N GLN A 143 -8.40 -22.67 15.39
CA GLN A 143 -8.34 -24.02 14.82
C GLN A 143 -7.36 -24.13 13.63
N GLU A 144 -6.35 -23.27 13.61
CA GLU A 144 -5.27 -23.26 12.62
C GLU A 144 -4.04 -22.50 13.18
N PRO A 145 -2.84 -22.72 12.63
CA PRO A 145 -1.63 -22.01 13.07
C PRO A 145 -1.72 -20.49 12.88
N ILE A 146 -1.01 -19.74 13.72
CA ILE A 146 -0.92 -18.28 13.57
C ILE A 146 0.01 -17.94 12.41
N THR A 147 -0.59 -17.38 11.37
CA THR A 147 0.06 -16.61 10.30
C THR A 147 -0.49 -15.18 10.33
N GLU A 148 0.14 -14.23 9.65
CA GLU A 148 -0.42 -12.87 9.59
C GLU A 148 -1.80 -12.86 8.92
N ARG A 149 -2.01 -13.72 7.89
CA ARG A 149 -3.28 -13.87 7.20
C ARG A 149 -4.35 -14.49 8.11
N SER A 150 -4.06 -15.63 8.75
CA SER A 150 -5.04 -16.28 9.64
C SER A 150 -5.36 -15.38 10.84
N PHE A 151 -4.36 -14.75 11.48
CA PHE A 151 -4.59 -13.80 12.56
C PHE A 151 -5.50 -12.64 12.13
N ALA A 152 -5.20 -11.98 11.00
CA ALA A 152 -5.99 -10.86 10.52
C ALA A 152 -7.43 -11.26 10.17
N ASN A 153 -7.63 -12.39 9.50
CA ASN A 153 -8.96 -12.86 9.12
C ASN A 153 -9.82 -13.19 10.35
N HIS A 154 -9.26 -13.92 11.32
CA HIS A 154 -9.97 -14.27 12.54
C HIS A 154 -10.29 -13.03 13.38
N VAL A 155 -9.32 -12.14 13.61
CA VAL A 155 -9.56 -10.91 14.36
C VAL A 155 -10.57 -10.01 13.64
N SER A 156 -10.50 -9.87 12.32
CA SER A 156 -11.48 -9.09 11.55
C SER A 156 -12.90 -9.60 11.78
N ARG A 157 -13.10 -10.92 11.67
CA ARG A 157 -14.40 -11.56 11.92
C ARG A 157 -14.86 -11.40 13.37
N TRP A 158 -13.98 -11.58 14.35
CA TRP A 158 -14.34 -11.42 15.75
C TRP A 158 -14.74 -9.99 16.10
N LEU A 159 -14.19 -8.98 15.41
CA LEU A 159 -14.56 -7.58 15.60
C LEU A 159 -15.97 -7.24 15.09
N GLU A 160 -16.57 -8.06 14.22
CA GLU A 160 -17.96 -7.86 13.77
C GLU A 160 -18.96 -8.14 14.89
N SER A 161 -18.60 -9.03 15.83
CA SER A 161 -19.40 -9.41 17.00
C SER A 161 -18.56 -9.38 18.29
N GLU A 162 -17.97 -8.23 18.62
CA GLU A 162 -17.07 -8.08 19.78
C GLU A 162 -17.61 -8.68 21.10
N PRO A 163 -18.89 -8.47 21.49
CA PRO A 163 -19.41 -9.00 22.75
C PRO A 163 -19.31 -10.53 22.86
N GLU A 164 -19.51 -11.24 21.74
CA GLU A 164 -19.48 -12.70 21.66
C GLU A 164 -18.06 -13.26 21.61
N HIS A 165 -17.07 -12.41 21.30
CA HIS A 165 -15.68 -12.80 21.07
C HIS A 165 -14.69 -12.14 22.02
N THR A 166 -15.15 -11.76 23.22
CA THR A 166 -14.34 -11.03 24.21
C THR A 166 -13.03 -11.76 24.56
N LYS A 167 -13.09 -13.06 24.83
CA LYS A 167 -11.90 -13.86 25.22
C LYS A 167 -10.87 -13.99 24.09
N PRO A 168 -11.21 -14.44 22.86
CA PRO A 168 -10.23 -14.51 21.77
C PRO A 168 -9.69 -13.13 21.37
N LEU A 169 -10.50 -12.05 21.42
CA LEU A 169 -10.02 -10.69 21.18
C LEU A 169 -9.03 -10.21 22.25
N GLN A 170 -9.24 -10.57 23.52
CA GLN A 170 -8.29 -10.27 24.59
C GLN A 170 -6.96 -10.97 24.37
N LEU A 171 -6.98 -12.26 24.05
CA LEU A 171 -5.77 -13.03 23.74
C LEU A 171 -5.05 -12.46 22.51
N ALA A 172 -5.79 -12.11 21.45
CA ALA A 172 -5.24 -11.52 20.24
C ALA A 172 -4.56 -10.17 20.53
N SER A 173 -5.15 -9.38 21.42
CA SER A 173 -4.55 -8.11 21.88
C SER A 173 -3.23 -8.33 22.61
N LEU A 174 -3.17 -9.30 23.54
CA LEU A 174 -1.94 -9.64 24.27
C LEU A 174 -0.85 -10.16 23.32
N TYR A 175 -1.22 -11.07 22.42
CA TYR A 175 -0.30 -11.61 21.43
C TYR A 175 0.24 -10.52 20.50
N ALA A 176 -0.62 -9.62 20.01
CA ALA A 176 -0.20 -8.51 19.16
C ALA A 176 0.76 -7.55 19.86
N ALA A 177 0.53 -7.24 21.15
CA ALA A 177 1.45 -6.42 21.94
C ALA A 177 2.82 -7.09 22.10
N TRP A 178 2.84 -8.37 22.47
CA TRP A 178 4.07 -9.16 22.54
C TRP A 178 4.79 -9.23 21.19
N ALA A 179 4.09 -9.60 20.13
CA ALA A 179 4.62 -9.79 18.78
C ALA A 179 5.26 -8.50 18.23
N THR A 180 4.64 -7.35 18.52
CA THR A 180 5.08 -6.05 17.98
C THR A 180 6.21 -5.41 18.78
N LEU A 181 6.19 -5.54 20.12
CA LEU A 181 7.06 -4.75 20.99
C LEU A 181 8.23 -5.54 21.60
N SER A 182 8.03 -6.82 21.92
CA SER A 182 9.06 -7.62 22.59
C SER A 182 10.18 -8.05 21.64
N PRO A 183 11.42 -8.28 22.13
CA PRO A 183 12.50 -8.82 21.31
C PRO A 183 12.18 -10.19 20.69
N GLN A 184 11.55 -11.08 21.46
CA GLN A 184 11.18 -12.43 20.99
C GLN A 184 10.09 -12.37 19.92
N GLY A 185 9.07 -11.53 20.12
CA GLY A 185 8.02 -11.28 19.15
C GLY A 185 8.56 -10.72 17.83
N LYS A 186 9.43 -9.71 17.90
CA LYS A 186 10.11 -9.14 16.73
C LYS A 186 11.00 -10.14 16.02
N ALA A 187 11.70 -11.02 16.75
CA ALA A 187 12.48 -12.09 16.12
C ALA A 187 11.60 -13.09 15.37
N LYS A 188 10.43 -13.45 15.93
CA LYS A 188 9.46 -14.36 15.31
C LYS A 188 8.77 -13.76 14.09
N HIS A 189 8.34 -12.50 14.17
CA HIS A 189 7.46 -11.86 13.17
C HIS A 189 8.15 -10.78 12.34
N GLY A 190 9.46 -10.54 12.53
CA GLY A 190 10.19 -9.42 11.94
C GLY A 190 10.23 -9.39 10.41
N ARG A 191 9.90 -10.50 9.74
CA ARG A 191 9.78 -10.55 8.27
C ARG A 191 8.42 -10.07 7.75
N GLY A 192 7.35 -10.22 8.53
CA GLY A 192 5.99 -9.85 8.14
C GLY A 192 5.72 -8.34 8.24
N VAL A 193 4.48 -7.92 7.99
CA VAL A 193 4.07 -6.50 8.04
C VAL A 193 3.10 -6.19 9.18
N LEU A 194 2.36 -7.18 9.66
CA LEU A 194 1.22 -6.99 10.58
C LEU A 194 1.66 -6.48 11.95
N PHE A 195 2.70 -7.10 12.52
CA PHE A 195 3.24 -6.76 13.84
C PHE A 195 4.40 -5.76 13.77
N LYS A 196 4.27 -4.77 12.88
CA LYS A 196 5.22 -3.66 12.72
C LYS A 196 4.53 -2.32 12.90
N VAL A 197 5.23 -1.37 13.50
CA VAL A 197 4.76 0.01 13.62
C VAL A 197 5.81 0.99 13.10
N PRO A 198 5.38 2.10 12.49
CA PRO A 198 6.28 3.19 12.15
C PRO A 198 7.01 3.69 13.40
N HIS A 199 8.33 3.88 13.29
CA HIS A 199 9.12 4.50 14.34
C HIS A 199 9.06 6.02 14.22
N LYS A 200 9.21 6.71 15.36
CA LYS A 200 9.38 8.17 15.35
C LYS A 200 10.70 8.50 14.65
N LEU A 201 10.66 9.44 13.71
CA LEU A 201 11.87 9.91 13.02
C LEU A 201 12.72 10.77 13.96
N ASP A 202 14.01 10.51 13.97
CA ASP A 202 15.04 11.45 14.42
C ASP A 202 15.66 12.09 13.18
N TYR A 203 15.31 13.34 12.90
CA TYR A 203 15.79 14.05 11.71
C TYR A 203 17.31 14.30 11.72
N HIS A 204 17.96 14.22 12.89
CA HIS A 204 19.41 14.31 13.00
C HIS A 204 20.11 12.95 12.82
N HIS A 205 19.36 11.85 12.90
CA HIS A 205 19.88 10.48 12.82
C HIS A 205 18.97 9.57 11.98
N LEU A 206 18.63 10.01 10.76
CA LEU A 206 17.78 9.25 9.83
C LEU A 206 18.40 7.91 9.40
N VAL A 207 19.72 7.78 9.48
CA VAL A 207 20.46 6.54 9.21
C VAL A 207 21.18 6.12 10.48
N SER A 208 20.83 4.95 11.00
CA SER A 208 21.47 4.38 12.20
C SER A 208 22.89 3.91 11.87
N VAL A 209 23.88 4.76 12.13
CA VAL A 209 25.30 4.49 11.93
C VAL A 209 26.04 4.50 13.27
N GLN A 210 27.15 3.77 13.33
CA GLN A 210 28.05 3.71 14.46
C GLN A 210 29.35 4.45 14.13
N PRO A 211 29.90 5.26 15.06
CA PRO A 211 31.19 5.88 14.87
C PRO A 211 32.31 4.87 15.09
N LEU A 212 33.23 4.81 14.12
CA LEU A 212 34.48 4.08 14.18
C LEU A 212 35.63 5.08 14.12
N ILE A 213 36.49 5.09 15.14
CA ILE A 213 37.69 5.93 15.14
C ILE A 213 38.82 5.15 14.47
N THR A 214 39.39 5.70 13.40
CA THR A 214 40.52 5.11 12.68
C THR A 214 41.50 6.23 12.35
N ASP A 215 42.77 6.07 12.73
CA ASP A 215 43.83 7.07 12.53
C ASP A 215 43.48 8.49 13.02
N GLY A 216 42.72 8.59 14.13
CA GLY A 216 42.27 9.86 14.69
C GLY A 216 41.09 10.52 13.96
N LEU A 217 40.55 9.89 12.91
CA LEU A 217 39.36 10.35 12.18
C LEU A 217 38.12 9.56 12.60
N VAL A 218 36.96 10.21 12.57
CA VAL A 218 35.66 9.56 12.80
C VAL A 218 35.09 9.11 11.46
N ARG A 219 34.97 7.80 11.29
CA ARG A 219 34.22 7.16 10.21
C ARG A 219 32.85 6.76 10.75
N LEU A 220 31.81 6.91 9.92
CA LEU A 220 30.48 6.38 10.23
C LEU A 220 30.26 5.12 9.40
N GLU A 221 29.83 4.04 10.04
CA GLU A 221 29.50 2.79 9.35
C GLU A 221 28.20 2.19 9.85
N LEU A 222 27.54 1.40 9.01
CA LEU A 222 26.45 0.54 9.44
C LEU A 222 27.03 -0.63 10.23
N SER A 223 26.21 -1.28 11.07
CA SER A 223 26.62 -2.52 11.72
C SER A 223 26.87 -3.62 10.69
N SER A 224 27.74 -4.58 11.02
CA SER A 224 28.23 -5.59 10.07
C SER A 224 27.13 -6.48 9.47
N ASP A 225 26.03 -6.68 10.19
CA ASP A 225 24.83 -7.38 9.71
C ASP A 225 24.06 -6.63 8.61
N HIS A 226 24.32 -5.33 8.45
CA HIS A 226 23.79 -4.50 7.38
C HIS A 226 24.75 -4.30 6.21
N TRP A 227 25.98 -4.82 6.31
CA TRP A 227 26.95 -4.71 5.21
C TRP A 227 26.47 -5.51 4.00
N ARG A 228 26.56 -4.88 2.82
CA ARG A 228 26.22 -5.50 1.55
C ARG A 228 27.44 -5.48 0.65
N HIS A 229 27.84 -6.64 0.16
CA HIS A 229 28.84 -6.71 -0.89
C HIS A 229 28.22 -6.15 -2.17
N ARG A 230 28.84 -5.11 -2.74
CA ARG A 230 28.37 -4.47 -3.97
C ARG A 230 29.24 -4.87 -5.14
N GLU A 231 28.65 -5.59 -6.09
CA GLU A 231 29.25 -5.84 -7.38
C GLU A 231 28.48 -5.07 -8.47
N GLY A 232 29.20 -4.22 -9.21
CA GLY A 232 28.63 -3.42 -10.29
C GLY A 232 27.68 -2.29 -9.83
N PHE A 233 26.87 -1.83 -10.79
CA PHE A 233 26.05 -0.62 -10.67
C PHE A 233 24.54 -0.87 -10.76
N GLN A 234 24.11 -2.14 -10.75
CA GLN A 234 22.68 -2.48 -10.73
C GLN A 234 22.02 -2.10 -9.39
N LEU A 235 20.70 -1.98 -9.40
CA LEU A 235 19.92 -1.79 -8.18
C LEU A 235 20.05 -3.04 -7.29
N THR A 236 20.58 -2.87 -6.09
CA THR A 236 20.77 -3.96 -5.11
C THR A 236 19.60 -4.10 -4.13
N ASP A 237 18.60 -3.23 -4.24
CA ASP A 237 17.38 -3.29 -3.45
C ASP A 237 16.32 -4.09 -4.23
N PRO A 238 15.86 -5.25 -3.74
CA PRO A 238 14.81 -6.02 -4.39
C PRO A 238 13.43 -5.34 -4.33
N GLY A 239 13.29 -4.26 -3.55
CA GLY A 239 12.02 -3.61 -3.29
C GLY A 239 11.13 -4.45 -2.37
N THR A 240 9.82 -4.19 -2.44
CA THR A 240 8.82 -4.89 -1.64
C THR A 240 7.86 -5.67 -2.53
N ASP A 241 7.28 -6.74 -1.97
CA ASP A 241 6.19 -7.48 -2.59
C ASP A 241 4.85 -6.70 -2.49
N LEU A 242 3.78 -7.29 -3.05
CA LEU A 242 2.44 -6.69 -3.00
C LEU A 242 1.99 -6.42 -1.55
N THR A 243 2.29 -7.33 -0.62
CA THR A 243 1.92 -7.20 0.79
C THR A 243 2.57 -5.97 1.42
N GLY A 244 3.88 -5.80 1.25
CA GLY A 244 4.56 -4.63 1.80
C GLY A 244 4.27 -3.33 1.03
N ALA A 245 4.03 -3.38 -0.28
CA ALA A 245 3.63 -2.20 -1.07
C ALA A 245 2.30 -1.64 -0.57
N LEU A 246 1.31 -2.51 -0.39
CA LEU A 246 0.01 -2.13 0.16
C LEU A 246 0.12 -1.70 1.62
N ASP A 247 0.99 -2.31 2.43
CA ASP A 247 1.25 -1.84 3.79
C ASP A 247 1.69 -0.37 3.82
N GLN A 248 2.64 0.01 2.96
CA GLN A 248 3.09 1.40 2.83
C GLN A 248 2.00 2.32 2.28
N ALA A 249 1.17 1.84 1.34
CA ALA A 249 0.02 2.60 0.86
C ALA A 249 -1.02 2.85 1.96
N HIS A 250 -1.28 1.85 2.81
CA HIS A 250 -2.21 1.94 3.94
C HIS A 250 -1.67 2.72 5.14
N TYR A 251 -0.35 2.91 5.23
CA TYR A 251 0.28 3.81 6.19
C TYR A 251 -0.08 5.28 5.90
N CYS A 252 -0.34 5.65 4.64
CA CYS A 252 -0.77 7.00 4.27
C CYS A 252 -1.97 7.45 5.11
N ILE A 253 -1.84 8.65 5.70
CA ILE A 253 -2.89 9.26 6.54
C ILE A 253 -3.93 10.05 5.74
N LYS A 254 -3.78 10.14 4.41
CA LYS A 254 -4.68 10.85 3.49
C LYS A 254 -4.91 12.32 3.91
N CYS A 255 -3.81 13.02 4.19
CA CYS A 255 -3.78 14.38 4.71
C CYS A 255 -4.27 15.47 3.73
N HIS A 256 -4.40 15.16 2.44
CA HIS A 256 -4.99 16.06 1.44
C HIS A 256 -6.41 16.52 1.83
N ASN A 257 -7.20 15.65 2.48
CA ASN A 257 -8.53 16.00 2.98
C ASN A 257 -8.53 17.13 4.02
N GLN A 258 -7.38 17.35 4.67
CA GLN A 258 -7.17 18.41 5.66
C GLN A 258 -6.43 19.62 5.06
N GLY A 259 -6.24 19.67 3.74
CA GLY A 259 -5.46 20.70 3.05
C GLY A 259 -3.96 20.63 3.33
N LYS A 260 -3.45 19.48 3.82
CA LYS A 260 -2.05 19.29 4.23
C LYS A 260 -1.36 18.24 3.37
N ASP A 261 -1.26 18.48 2.07
CA ASP A 261 -0.56 17.57 1.15
C ASP A 261 0.94 17.88 1.05
N SER A 262 1.67 17.63 2.13
CA SER A 262 3.13 17.85 2.16
C SER A 262 3.92 16.84 1.33
N CYS A 263 3.32 15.72 0.94
CA CYS A 263 3.97 14.73 0.07
C CYS A 263 4.16 15.28 -1.35
N SER A 264 3.20 16.03 -1.88
CA SER A 264 3.31 16.65 -3.21
C SER A 264 3.99 18.01 -3.19
N THR A 265 3.83 18.79 -2.11
CA THR A 265 4.31 20.18 -2.02
C THR A 265 5.59 20.38 -1.21
N GLY A 266 6.08 19.33 -0.56
CA GLY A 266 7.19 19.38 0.39
C GLY A 266 6.76 19.78 1.80
N LEU A 267 7.61 19.47 2.78
CA LEU A 267 7.46 19.95 4.16
C LEU A 267 7.99 21.39 4.23
N LYS A 268 7.12 22.34 4.58
CA LYS A 268 7.51 23.72 4.88
C LYS A 268 7.75 23.83 6.39
N GLU A 269 8.76 24.61 6.77
CA GLU A 269 9.09 24.91 8.18
C GLU A 269 7.92 25.56 8.93
#